data_AF-A0A959TUY0-F1
#
_entry.id   AF-A0A959TUY0-F1
#
_cell.length_a   1.000
_cell.length_b   1.000
_cell.length_c   1.000
_cell.angle_alpha   90.00
_cell.angle_beta   90.00
_cell.angle_gamma   90.00
#
_symmetry.space_group_name_H-M   'P 1'
#
loop_
_entity.id
_entity.type
_entity.pdbx_description
1 polymer ?
#
loop_
_entity_poly.entity_id
_entity_poly.type
_entity_poly.pdbx_seq_one_letter_code
_entity_poly.pdbx_strand_id
1 'polypeptide(L)'
;MKTFGLLLLTGTSLSLSAQLAPQQDAPLSQHLLEVNAQWAEHDAFPSDATADTHFTNEAARIATHLRLVREHLLARTPEGLSADQLDARLKLLDDLGSYADRGSFPQNHVLPYRNPVFIDPDHTACAVGQLMIESGNAALAERISAELNLGYVSEILADDRFQRPVAEWANAHGFTADELAWIQPGYPPMTFWSDLDGGTDSTIHALLVNGQGELVVAGSFMTAGMQAHLGIALWDGAQYAPLGNGLNGTTHALIEHNGMLYAGGSYQNGQHDVAVWDGTGWTYGNAFPGLGPIIHAFHDMNGTLYASGESSGFAGVTYAVHELQGAQWMPVGMPFNGSVRAFAEHDGRLVVGGLFNELGQFGGTPCEHIAELVNGDWQQLGTGIFDPVYALHDRNGTLMAGGRILEGTTAGFGLAMLEPGSTVWSLPQFSQGSALGVAIDSSAYVNSFIEHNGDLYIGGSFSVYGALWNTDGSHAAQFIDSTEDVIGVAWMAGEGVNALASLNGQLVVAGLLNSVNMTLTGNIASSELGASVPDLGAGPGARISPVPADREITVQFEDGPTPGQPVEVIDATGKCVLQLTSSSSERLSIDVSALLPGGYHVQWQADRLLRSARFVKL
;
A
#
# COMPACT_ATOMS: atom_id res chain seq x y z
N MET A 1 56.94 -0.05 7.79
CA MET A 1 56.77 1.30 8.33
C MET A 1 56.96 2.33 7.23
N LYS A 2 55.88 2.71 6.54
CA LYS A 2 55.77 3.98 5.81
C LYS A 2 54.34 4.47 6.00
N THR A 3 54.25 5.71 6.44
CA THR A 3 53.10 6.42 7.01
C THR A 3 52.13 6.82 5.90
N PHE A 4 50.85 6.47 6.00
CA PHE A 4 49.78 7.08 5.21
C PHE A 4 49.33 8.36 5.92
N GLY A 5 49.43 9.49 5.23
CA GLY A 5 48.87 10.77 5.68
C GLY A 5 47.37 10.77 5.42
N LEU A 6 46.59 10.87 6.50
CA LEU A 6 45.15 11.06 6.47
C LEU A 6 44.88 12.54 6.15
N LEU A 7 44.35 12.84 4.97
CA LEU A 7 43.81 14.16 4.66
C LEU A 7 42.40 14.23 5.28
N LEU A 8 42.25 15.03 6.33
CA LEU A 8 40.94 15.35 6.91
C LEU A 8 40.14 16.20 5.91
N LEU A 9 39.13 15.59 5.29
CA LEU A 9 37.98 16.32 4.75
C LEU A 9 37.02 16.56 5.91
N THR A 10 36.86 17.83 6.27
CA THR A 10 35.90 18.32 7.26
C THR A 10 34.49 17.95 6.82
N GLY A 11 33.83 17.10 7.60
CA GLY A 11 32.46 16.69 7.38
C GLY A 11 31.50 17.88 7.50
N THR A 12 30.97 18.30 6.36
CA THR A 12 29.60 18.81 6.29
C THR A 12 28.69 17.59 6.40
N SER A 13 27.81 17.61 7.38
CA SER A 13 26.69 16.69 7.56
C SER A 13 26.02 16.41 6.22
N LEU A 14 26.14 15.18 5.73
CA LEU A 14 25.22 14.63 4.74
C LEU A 14 23.86 14.54 5.43
N SER A 15 23.02 15.56 5.19
CA SER A 15 21.58 15.37 5.27
C SER A 15 21.25 14.26 4.28
N LEU A 16 20.99 13.05 4.78
CA LEU A 16 20.33 11.99 4.01
C LEU A 16 18.93 12.52 3.71
N SER A 17 18.83 13.17 2.56
CA SER A 17 17.59 13.76 2.04
C SER A 17 16.89 12.70 1.20
N ALA A 18 15.58 12.91 1.03
CA ALA A 18 14.70 12.20 0.13
C ALA A 18 15.32 11.93 -1.26
N GLN A 19 14.64 11.09 -2.04
CA GLN A 19 14.96 10.87 -3.45
C GLN A 19 15.31 12.21 -4.13
N LEU A 20 16.52 12.35 -4.65
CA LEU A 20 17.01 13.64 -5.13
C LEU A 20 16.08 14.12 -6.26
N ALA A 21 15.28 15.15 -6.01
CA ALA A 21 14.37 15.67 -7.01
C ALA A 21 15.17 16.22 -8.20
N PRO A 22 14.70 16.08 -9.45
CA PRO A 22 15.41 16.62 -10.61
C PRO A 22 15.73 18.11 -10.46
N GLN A 23 14.82 18.88 -9.85
CA GLN A 23 14.92 20.32 -9.68
C GLN A 23 15.75 20.75 -8.46
N GLN A 24 16.14 19.82 -7.59
CA GLN A 24 16.97 20.12 -6.42
C GLN A 24 18.42 20.28 -6.87
N ASP A 25 19.09 21.35 -6.45
CA ASP A 25 20.52 21.55 -6.73
C ASP A 25 21.36 20.52 -5.98
N ALA A 26 22.14 19.72 -6.73
CA ALA A 26 23.09 18.75 -6.18
C ALA A 26 24.18 18.40 -7.21
N PRO A 27 25.33 17.82 -6.81
CA PRO A 27 26.36 17.38 -7.75
C PRO A 27 25.79 16.47 -8.84
N LEU A 28 26.22 16.68 -10.10
CA LEU A 28 25.79 15.83 -11.23
C LEU A 28 26.00 14.33 -10.95
N SER A 29 27.08 13.96 -10.25
CA SER A 29 27.33 12.56 -9.84
C SER A 29 26.19 11.98 -9.00
N GLN A 30 25.59 12.76 -8.09
CA GLN A 30 24.45 12.33 -7.30
C GLN A 30 23.20 12.16 -8.17
N HIS A 31 22.93 13.10 -9.08
CA HIS A 31 21.83 12.93 -10.04
C HIS A 31 21.99 11.71 -10.94
N LEU A 32 23.21 11.35 -11.34
CA LEU A 32 23.47 10.18 -12.17
C LEU A 32 23.31 8.86 -11.39
N LEU A 33 23.77 8.83 -10.14
CA LEU A 33 23.56 7.70 -9.23
C LEU A 33 22.07 7.49 -8.91
N GLU A 34 21.30 8.58 -8.83
CA GLU A 34 19.84 8.56 -8.65
C GLU A 34 19.13 7.87 -9.83
N VAL A 35 19.65 8.02 -11.05
CA VAL A 35 19.10 7.33 -12.23
C VAL A 35 19.58 5.88 -12.32
N ASN A 36 20.85 5.61 -11.99
CA ASN A 36 21.42 4.26 -12.07
C ASN A 36 22.68 4.10 -11.20
N ALA A 37 22.68 3.12 -10.30
CA ALA A 37 23.82 2.83 -9.42
C ALA A 37 25.09 2.36 -10.17
N GLN A 38 24.97 1.85 -11.40
CA GLN A 38 26.10 1.37 -12.22
C GLN A 38 27.16 2.44 -12.50
N TRP A 39 26.83 3.73 -12.33
CA TRP A 39 27.82 4.82 -12.38
C TRP A 39 28.96 4.66 -11.37
N ALA A 40 28.69 4.08 -10.19
CA ALA A 40 29.72 3.80 -9.18
C ALA A 40 30.63 2.63 -9.58
N GLU A 41 30.06 1.59 -10.18
CA GLU A 41 30.78 0.37 -10.55
C GLU A 41 31.72 0.58 -11.75
N HIS A 42 31.32 1.44 -12.69
CA HIS A 42 32.13 1.73 -13.88
C HIS A 42 33.21 2.81 -13.66
N ASP A 43 33.20 3.52 -12.51
CA ASP A 43 34.07 4.67 -12.20
C ASP A 43 34.19 5.64 -13.40
N ALA A 44 33.03 5.97 -13.97
CA ALA A 44 32.91 6.56 -15.29
C ALA A 44 32.40 8.01 -15.29
N PHE A 45 32.31 8.64 -14.12
CA PHE A 45 31.79 9.99 -13.98
C PHE A 45 32.54 11.01 -14.86
N PRO A 46 31.84 11.97 -15.49
CA PRO A 46 32.50 13.03 -16.24
C PRO A 46 33.32 13.92 -15.30
N SER A 47 34.32 14.63 -15.85
CA SER A 47 35.27 15.41 -15.04
C SER A 47 34.63 16.55 -14.23
N ASP A 48 33.46 17.01 -14.66
CA ASP A 48 32.64 18.05 -14.03
C ASP A 48 31.52 17.47 -13.14
N ALA A 49 31.51 16.17 -12.86
CA ALA A 49 30.45 15.52 -12.08
C ALA A 49 30.28 16.04 -10.65
N THR A 50 31.23 16.83 -10.14
CA THR A 50 31.16 17.47 -8.82
C THR A 50 30.49 18.84 -8.84
N ALA A 51 30.15 19.36 -10.01
CA ALA A 51 29.43 20.63 -10.14
C ALA A 51 27.95 20.47 -9.77
N ASP A 52 27.45 21.39 -8.97
CA ASP A 52 26.03 21.48 -8.65
C ASP A 52 25.22 21.70 -9.93
N THR A 53 24.21 20.84 -10.10
CA THR A 53 23.34 20.76 -11.27
C THR A 53 21.91 20.70 -10.77
N HIS A 54 20.99 21.22 -11.58
CA HIS A 54 19.56 20.93 -11.47
C HIS A 54 19.02 20.65 -12.87
N PHE A 55 17.96 19.87 -12.94
CA PHE A 55 17.25 19.52 -14.16
C PHE A 55 15.84 20.09 -14.13
N THR A 56 15.33 20.46 -15.31
CA THR A 56 13.96 21.00 -15.45
C THR A 56 12.89 19.97 -15.09
N ASN A 57 13.15 18.70 -15.39
CA ASN A 57 12.28 17.57 -15.13
C ASN A 57 13.06 16.24 -15.20
N GLU A 58 12.38 15.15 -14.90
CA GLU A 58 12.98 13.81 -14.94
C GLU A 58 13.51 13.43 -16.32
N ALA A 59 12.75 13.72 -17.38
CA ALA A 59 13.15 13.39 -18.73
C ALA A 59 14.49 14.04 -19.10
N ALA A 60 14.72 15.28 -18.70
CA ALA A 60 16.01 15.95 -18.93
C ALA A 60 17.16 15.24 -18.18
N ARG A 61 16.90 14.71 -16.98
CA ARG A 61 17.88 13.95 -16.20
C ARG A 61 18.18 12.59 -16.83
N ILE A 62 17.15 11.82 -17.21
CA ILE A 62 17.31 10.53 -17.91
C ILE A 62 18.04 10.73 -19.24
N ALA A 63 17.66 11.72 -20.05
CA ALA A 63 18.33 12.03 -21.31
C ALA A 63 19.82 12.34 -21.11
N THR A 64 20.16 13.02 -20.01
CA THR A 64 21.55 13.33 -19.68
C THR A 64 22.33 12.08 -19.27
N HIS A 65 21.72 11.22 -18.43
CA HIS A 65 22.25 9.91 -18.12
C HIS A 65 22.54 9.10 -19.41
N LEU A 66 21.56 8.95 -20.30
CA LEU A 66 21.72 8.16 -21.53
C LEU A 66 22.78 8.72 -22.49
N ARG A 67 22.87 10.05 -22.63
CA ARG A 67 23.91 10.71 -23.44
C ARG A 67 25.31 10.40 -22.91
N LEU A 68 25.53 10.49 -21.61
CA LEU A 68 26.83 10.24 -21.00
C LEU A 68 27.20 8.74 -21.04
N VAL A 69 26.24 7.84 -20.80
CA VAL A 69 26.46 6.39 -21.00
C VAL A 69 26.87 6.12 -22.44
N ARG A 70 26.12 6.63 -23.42
CA ARG A 70 26.46 6.50 -24.86
C ARG A 70 27.88 6.97 -25.17
N GLU A 71 28.28 8.15 -24.69
CA GLU A 71 29.63 8.68 -24.89
C GLU A 71 30.70 7.75 -24.34
N HIS A 72 30.46 7.19 -23.15
CA HIS A 72 31.37 6.21 -22.55
C HIS A 72 31.47 4.93 -23.39
N LEU A 73 30.33 4.39 -23.83
CA LEU A 73 30.25 3.16 -24.63
C LEU A 73 30.85 3.30 -26.03
N LEU A 74 30.85 4.52 -26.60
CA LEU A 74 31.56 4.84 -27.84
C LEU A 74 33.08 4.94 -27.63
N ALA A 75 33.52 5.41 -26.47
CA ALA A 75 34.94 5.55 -26.14
C ALA A 75 35.59 4.21 -25.74
N ARG A 76 34.80 3.22 -25.28
CA ARG A 76 35.28 1.94 -24.77
C ARG A 76 34.51 0.76 -25.38
N THR A 77 34.81 0.46 -26.64
CA THR A 77 34.25 -0.72 -27.32
C THR A 77 34.84 -2.01 -26.72
N PRO A 78 34.01 -3.04 -26.42
CA PRO A 78 34.48 -4.35 -26.00
C PRO A 78 35.47 -4.99 -27.00
N GLU A 79 36.48 -5.69 -26.48
CA GLU A 79 37.42 -6.45 -27.31
C GLU A 79 36.73 -7.67 -27.95
N GLY A 80 37.14 -8.04 -29.18
CA GLY A 80 36.72 -9.29 -29.82
C GLY A 80 35.41 -9.25 -30.61
N LEU A 81 34.80 -8.07 -30.79
CA LEU A 81 33.62 -7.92 -31.65
C LEU A 81 33.95 -8.14 -33.14
N SER A 82 33.04 -8.80 -33.85
CA SER A 82 33.07 -8.90 -35.32
C SER A 82 32.75 -7.54 -35.96
N ALA A 83 33.06 -7.39 -37.26
CA ALA A 83 32.71 -6.18 -38.00
C ALA A 83 31.19 -5.92 -38.00
N ASP A 84 30.38 -6.97 -38.18
CA ASP A 84 28.92 -6.88 -38.18
C ASP A 84 28.38 -6.47 -36.79
N GLN A 85 28.97 -7.01 -35.72
CA GLN A 85 28.62 -6.63 -34.35
C GLN A 85 28.98 -5.17 -34.06
N LEU A 86 30.14 -4.70 -34.55
CA LEU A 86 30.57 -3.32 -34.38
C LEU A 86 29.66 -2.34 -35.12
N ASP A 87 29.30 -2.65 -36.37
CA ASP A 87 28.40 -1.81 -37.17
C ASP A 87 26.99 -1.76 -36.52
N ALA A 88 26.48 -2.91 -36.07
CA ALA A 88 25.20 -2.98 -35.35
C ALA A 88 25.22 -2.17 -34.05
N ARG A 89 26.30 -2.29 -33.26
CA ARG A 89 26.50 -1.53 -32.02
C ARG A 89 26.51 -0.03 -32.27
N LEU A 90 27.28 0.44 -33.26
CA LEU A 90 27.39 1.87 -33.57
C LEU A 90 26.05 2.46 -34.02
N LYS A 91 25.28 1.72 -34.81
CA LYS A 91 23.91 2.11 -35.19
C LYS A 91 23.03 2.26 -33.94
N LEU A 92 23.02 1.27 -33.06
CA LEU A 92 22.18 1.31 -31.86
C LEU A 92 22.62 2.35 -30.83
N LEU A 93 23.92 2.65 -30.72
CA LEU A 93 24.38 3.78 -29.92
C LEU A 93 23.94 5.12 -30.51
N ASP A 94 23.83 5.24 -31.84
CA ASP A 94 23.26 6.44 -32.46
C ASP A 94 21.74 6.55 -32.23
N ASP A 95 21.04 5.43 -32.37
CA ASP A 95 19.60 5.31 -32.05
C ASP A 95 19.34 5.65 -30.57
N LEU A 96 20.25 5.27 -29.65
CA LEU A 96 20.19 5.64 -28.23
C LEU A 96 20.32 7.15 -28.01
N GLY A 97 21.21 7.81 -28.76
CA GLY A 97 21.36 9.27 -28.73
C GLY A 97 20.07 9.96 -29.19
N SER A 98 19.52 9.50 -30.31
CA SER A 98 18.24 9.99 -30.83
C SER A 98 17.09 9.77 -29.84
N TYR A 99 17.04 8.61 -29.18
CA TYR A 99 16.06 8.31 -28.13
C TYR A 99 16.19 9.27 -26.93
N ALA A 100 17.41 9.53 -26.46
CA ALA A 100 17.65 10.48 -25.39
C ALA A 100 17.21 11.91 -25.76
N ASP A 101 17.46 12.34 -27.00
CA ASP A 101 17.06 13.67 -27.49
C ASP A 101 15.54 13.82 -27.64
N ARG A 102 14.81 12.73 -27.92
CA ARG A 102 13.33 12.76 -27.94
C ARG A 102 12.74 13.06 -26.56
N GLY A 103 13.40 12.62 -25.48
CA GLY A 103 12.96 12.87 -24.11
C GLY A 103 11.64 12.18 -23.73
N SER A 104 11.19 11.20 -24.50
CA SER A 104 9.96 10.43 -24.25
C SER A 104 10.35 9.07 -23.68
N PHE A 105 10.12 8.89 -22.37
CA PHE A 105 10.50 7.71 -21.61
C PHE A 105 9.26 7.04 -21.01
N PRO A 106 9.29 5.72 -20.77
CA PRO A 106 8.14 5.01 -20.23
C PRO A 106 7.77 5.53 -18.85
N GLN A 107 6.47 5.56 -18.56
CA GLN A 107 5.96 5.89 -17.24
C GLN A 107 5.63 4.62 -16.44
N ASN A 108 5.99 4.64 -15.14
CA ASN A 108 5.60 3.58 -14.23
C ASN A 108 4.20 3.85 -13.69
N HIS A 109 3.25 3.01 -14.10
CA HIS A 109 1.87 3.05 -13.63
C HIS A 109 1.55 1.95 -12.61
N VAL A 110 2.53 1.10 -12.26
CA VAL A 110 2.29 -0.14 -11.51
C VAL A 110 2.83 -0.12 -10.09
N LEU A 111 4.05 0.39 -9.87
CA LEU A 111 4.66 0.42 -8.54
C LEU A 111 4.55 1.82 -7.91
N PRO A 112 4.36 1.94 -6.58
CA PRO A 112 4.26 3.22 -5.87
C PRO A 112 5.61 3.96 -5.73
N TYR A 113 6.65 3.46 -6.39
CA TYR A 113 8.00 4.02 -6.39
C TYR A 113 8.60 3.91 -7.78
N ARG A 114 9.75 4.55 -7.99
CA ARG A 114 10.43 4.54 -9.28
C ARG A 114 10.97 3.15 -9.60
N ASN A 115 10.56 2.61 -10.72
CA ASN A 115 11.03 1.34 -11.25
C ASN A 115 11.06 1.44 -12.78
N PRO A 116 12.01 0.82 -13.46
CA PRO A 116 11.95 0.72 -14.91
C PRO A 116 10.70 -0.05 -15.35
N VAL A 117 10.03 0.47 -16.38
CA VAL A 117 8.99 -0.26 -17.12
C VAL A 117 9.51 -0.52 -18.51
N PHE A 118 9.38 -1.75 -19.01
CA PHE A 118 9.95 -2.14 -20.28
C PHE A 118 9.22 -1.49 -21.46
N ILE A 119 7.88 -1.56 -21.48
CA ILE A 119 7.00 -0.78 -22.35
C ILE A 119 5.77 -0.36 -21.53
N ASP A 120 5.45 0.93 -21.53
CA ASP A 120 4.29 1.47 -20.81
C ASP A 120 2.97 1.31 -21.60
N PRO A 121 1.79 1.55 -20.98
CA PRO A 121 0.49 1.47 -21.67
C PRO A 121 0.33 2.43 -22.85
N ASP A 122 1.11 3.51 -22.90
CA ASP A 122 1.16 4.45 -24.03
C ASP A 122 2.08 3.97 -25.16
N HIS A 123 2.57 2.72 -25.07
CA HIS A 123 3.49 2.08 -26.01
C HIS A 123 4.87 2.77 -26.11
N THR A 124 5.27 3.49 -25.06
CA THR A 124 6.62 4.04 -24.94
C THR A 124 7.54 2.95 -24.38
N ALA A 125 8.54 2.53 -25.16
CA ALA A 125 9.53 1.56 -24.69
C ALA A 125 10.64 2.25 -23.87
N CYS A 126 11.23 1.52 -22.92
CA CYS A 126 12.47 1.92 -22.25
C CYS A 126 13.64 1.97 -23.23
N ALA A 127 14.80 2.51 -22.81
CA ALA A 127 15.97 2.61 -23.68
C ALA A 127 16.34 1.25 -24.30
N VAL A 128 16.43 0.18 -23.50
CA VAL A 128 16.80 -1.16 -23.99
C VAL A 128 15.70 -1.75 -24.88
N GLY A 129 14.42 -1.60 -24.51
CA GLY A 129 13.29 -2.02 -25.34
C GLY A 129 13.25 -1.29 -26.69
N GLN A 130 13.54 0.02 -26.70
CA GLN A 130 13.65 0.80 -27.94
C GLN A 130 14.79 0.27 -28.81
N LEU A 131 15.97 -0.01 -28.24
CA LEU A 131 17.08 -0.58 -29.00
C LEU A 131 16.70 -1.93 -29.62
N MET A 132 15.95 -2.78 -28.90
CA MET A 132 15.43 -4.02 -29.46
C MET A 132 14.49 -3.76 -30.63
N ILE A 133 13.56 -2.80 -30.51
CA ILE A 133 12.61 -2.43 -31.56
C ILE A 133 13.34 -1.90 -32.81
N GLU A 134 14.26 -0.96 -32.65
CA GLU A 134 15.04 -0.34 -33.74
C GLU A 134 15.97 -1.32 -34.45
N SER A 135 16.33 -2.42 -33.77
CA SER A 135 17.13 -3.49 -34.33
C SER A 135 16.30 -4.63 -34.94
N GLY A 136 14.98 -4.48 -35.01
CA GLY A 136 14.05 -5.43 -35.63
C GLY A 136 13.59 -6.56 -34.71
N ASN A 137 13.76 -6.41 -33.39
CA ASN A 137 13.41 -7.40 -32.36
C ASN A 137 12.19 -6.96 -31.52
N ALA A 138 11.25 -6.23 -32.12
CA ALA A 138 10.05 -5.73 -31.44
C ALA A 138 9.26 -6.85 -30.74
N ALA A 139 9.09 -8.01 -31.37
CA ALA A 139 8.40 -9.16 -30.78
C ALA A 139 9.06 -9.69 -29.50
N LEU A 140 10.38 -9.55 -29.34
CA LEU A 140 11.06 -9.89 -28.09
C LEU A 140 10.78 -8.85 -27.01
N ALA A 141 10.80 -7.56 -27.37
CA ALA A 141 10.50 -6.47 -26.45
C ALA A 141 9.05 -6.51 -25.95
N GLU A 142 8.10 -6.75 -26.85
CA GLU A 142 6.66 -6.94 -26.53
C GLU A 142 6.45 -8.15 -25.62
N ARG A 143 7.16 -9.25 -25.85
CA ARG A 143 7.07 -10.44 -24.98
C ARG A 143 7.64 -10.19 -23.57
N ILE A 144 8.76 -9.48 -23.47
CA ILE A 144 9.30 -9.05 -22.16
C ILE A 144 8.28 -8.14 -21.46
N SER A 145 7.69 -7.19 -22.17
CA SER A 145 6.66 -6.31 -21.61
C SER A 145 5.43 -7.09 -21.13
N ALA A 146 4.97 -8.11 -21.85
CA ALA A 146 3.81 -8.91 -21.47
C ALA A 146 4.05 -9.80 -20.22
N GLU A 147 5.28 -10.26 -19.99
CA GLU A 147 5.56 -11.32 -19.01
C GLU A 147 6.51 -10.90 -17.87
N LEU A 148 7.23 -9.79 -18.02
CA LEU A 148 8.23 -9.29 -17.06
C LEU A 148 8.44 -7.76 -17.21
N ASN A 149 7.35 -6.99 -17.34
CA ASN A 149 7.41 -5.56 -17.69
C ASN A 149 8.22 -4.69 -16.71
N LEU A 150 8.26 -5.08 -15.45
CA LEU A 150 8.91 -4.32 -14.37
C LEU A 150 10.34 -4.81 -14.08
N GLY A 151 10.82 -5.77 -14.86
CA GLY A 151 12.12 -6.39 -14.65
C GLY A 151 13.28 -5.48 -15.04
N TYR A 152 14.34 -5.54 -14.24
CA TYR A 152 15.63 -4.99 -14.61
C TYR A 152 16.31 -5.92 -15.63
N VAL A 153 17.17 -5.40 -16.50
CA VAL A 153 17.86 -6.22 -17.52
C VAL A 153 18.67 -7.34 -16.87
N SER A 154 19.26 -7.12 -15.69
CA SER A 154 19.95 -8.15 -14.91
C SER A 154 19.02 -9.31 -14.53
N GLU A 155 17.76 -9.02 -14.22
CA GLU A 155 16.75 -10.02 -13.87
C GLU A 155 16.22 -10.73 -15.11
N ILE A 156 15.98 -9.97 -16.19
CA ILE A 156 15.59 -10.53 -17.49
C ILE A 156 16.67 -11.52 -17.98
N LEU A 157 17.95 -11.22 -17.74
CA LEU A 157 19.07 -12.11 -18.06
C LEU A 157 19.25 -13.28 -17.08
N ALA A 158 18.59 -13.23 -15.91
CA ALA A 158 18.55 -14.31 -14.93
C ALA A 158 17.30 -15.21 -15.07
N ASP A 159 16.25 -14.74 -15.75
CA ASP A 159 15.02 -15.50 -16.00
C ASP A 159 15.22 -16.53 -17.13
N ASP A 160 14.92 -17.80 -16.87
CA ASP A 160 15.10 -18.91 -17.83
C ASP A 160 14.37 -18.69 -19.18
N ARG A 161 13.26 -17.93 -19.18
CA ARG A 161 12.46 -17.62 -20.39
C ARG A 161 13.17 -16.60 -21.28
N PHE A 162 13.92 -15.68 -20.69
CA PHE A 162 14.47 -14.51 -21.37
C PHE A 162 16.00 -14.46 -21.45
N GLN A 163 16.70 -15.18 -20.58
CA GLN A 163 18.15 -15.24 -20.53
C GLN A 163 18.77 -15.47 -21.91
N ARG A 164 18.37 -16.56 -22.56
CA ARG A 164 18.92 -16.95 -23.86
C ARG A 164 18.57 -15.95 -24.97
N PRO A 165 17.30 -15.61 -25.25
CA PRO A 165 16.97 -14.71 -26.36
C PRO A 165 17.55 -13.29 -26.17
N VAL A 166 17.60 -12.78 -24.94
CA VAL A 166 18.17 -11.44 -24.67
C VAL A 166 19.69 -11.47 -24.76
N ALA A 167 20.37 -12.52 -24.26
CA ALA A 167 21.82 -12.67 -24.42
C ALA A 167 22.23 -12.86 -25.90
N GLU A 168 21.46 -13.62 -26.68
CA GLU A 168 21.68 -13.77 -28.13
C GLU A 168 21.53 -12.43 -28.86
N TRP A 169 20.48 -11.66 -28.54
CA TRP A 169 20.28 -10.32 -29.09
C TRP A 169 21.42 -9.36 -28.71
N ALA A 170 21.78 -9.29 -27.42
CA ALA A 170 22.84 -8.42 -26.91
C ALA A 170 24.17 -8.74 -27.60
N ASN A 171 24.54 -10.02 -27.68
CA ASN A 171 25.75 -10.46 -28.36
C ASN A 171 25.71 -10.13 -29.86
N ALA A 172 24.59 -10.33 -30.55
CA ALA A 172 24.47 -10.00 -31.98
C ALA A 172 24.70 -8.50 -32.27
N HIS A 173 24.42 -7.64 -31.30
CA HIS A 173 24.59 -6.18 -31.42
C HIS A 173 25.78 -5.65 -30.61
N GLY A 174 26.66 -6.54 -30.15
CA GLY A 174 27.91 -6.18 -29.49
C GLY A 174 27.77 -5.50 -28.13
N PHE A 175 26.69 -5.77 -27.38
CA PHE A 175 26.50 -5.29 -26.01
C PHE A 175 26.78 -6.38 -24.98
N THR A 176 27.34 -5.99 -23.83
CA THR A 176 27.43 -6.85 -22.64
C THR A 176 26.20 -6.67 -21.75
N ALA A 177 25.99 -7.60 -20.82
CA ALA A 177 24.94 -7.50 -19.80
C ALA A 177 25.09 -6.23 -18.95
N ASP A 178 26.32 -5.94 -18.51
CA ASP A 178 26.63 -4.78 -17.68
C ASP A 178 26.32 -3.46 -18.41
N GLU A 179 26.65 -3.38 -19.70
CA GLU A 179 26.34 -2.21 -20.51
C GLU A 179 24.82 -1.99 -20.66
N LEU A 180 24.05 -3.07 -20.87
CA LEU A 180 22.59 -2.96 -20.95
C LEU A 180 21.95 -2.59 -19.61
N ALA A 181 22.49 -3.11 -18.50
CA ALA A 181 22.09 -2.73 -17.15
C ALA A 181 22.42 -1.25 -16.85
N TRP A 182 23.48 -0.70 -17.46
CA TRP A 182 23.81 0.71 -17.34
C TRP A 182 22.97 1.62 -18.24
N ILE A 183 22.59 1.14 -19.44
CA ILE A 183 21.67 1.85 -20.36
C ILE A 183 20.25 1.92 -19.80
N GLN A 184 19.76 0.87 -19.15
CA GLN A 184 18.45 0.90 -18.51
C GLN A 184 18.52 1.79 -17.25
N PRO A 185 17.65 2.81 -17.08
CA PRO A 185 17.51 3.47 -15.80
C PRO A 185 17.24 2.44 -14.70
N GLY A 186 18.08 2.43 -13.67
CA GLY A 186 18.16 1.38 -12.68
C GLY A 186 17.51 1.74 -11.35
N TYR A 187 16.75 2.85 -11.29
CA TYR A 187 16.15 3.46 -10.09
C TYR A 187 16.14 2.49 -8.91
N PRO A 188 17.09 2.58 -7.96
CA PRO A 188 17.09 1.65 -6.85
C PRO A 188 15.71 1.76 -6.17
N PRO A 189 14.99 0.66 -5.94
CA PRO A 189 13.63 0.65 -5.38
C PRO A 189 13.61 1.01 -3.89
N MET A 190 14.52 1.90 -3.46
CA MET A 190 14.54 2.40 -2.11
C MET A 190 13.53 3.53 -2.01
N THR A 191 12.31 3.18 -1.68
CA THR A 191 11.39 4.08 -1.00
C THR A 191 12.10 4.61 0.25
N PHE A 192 12.44 5.89 0.25
CA PHE A 192 13.13 6.52 1.38
C PHE A 192 12.12 6.83 2.47
N TRP A 193 12.35 6.24 3.63
CA TRP A 193 11.59 6.53 4.85
C TRP A 193 12.45 7.36 5.78
N SER A 194 11.86 8.43 6.32
CA SER A 194 12.49 9.28 7.31
C SER A 194 11.82 9.07 8.65
N ASP A 195 12.58 9.02 9.74
CA ASP A 195 12.01 9.15 11.07
C ASP A 195 11.55 10.60 11.30
N LEU A 196 10.61 10.80 12.23
CA LEU A 196 10.19 12.14 12.62
C LEU A 196 10.94 12.51 13.89
N ASP A 197 12.10 13.16 13.74
CA ASP A 197 12.97 13.69 14.81
C ASP A 197 13.29 12.68 15.93
N GLY A 198 13.69 11.45 15.60
CA GLY A 198 13.97 10.40 16.58
C GLY A 198 12.73 9.72 17.17
N GLY A 199 11.52 10.15 16.79
CA GLY A 199 10.25 9.51 17.14
C GLY A 199 9.95 9.48 18.64
N THR A 200 9.33 8.39 19.10
CA THR A 200 8.89 8.16 20.48
C THR A 200 9.60 6.97 21.14
N ASP A 201 9.63 6.94 22.47
CA ASP A 201 10.22 5.83 23.25
C ASP A 201 9.31 4.61 23.45
N SER A 202 8.05 4.69 23.02
CA SER A 202 7.08 3.61 23.13
C SER A 202 6.02 3.70 22.03
N THR A 203 5.12 2.71 22.03
CA THR A 203 4.09 2.50 21.02
C THR A 203 3.21 3.73 20.81
N ILE A 204 3.01 4.06 19.54
CA ILE A 204 1.97 4.99 19.07
C ILE A 204 0.73 4.16 18.73
N HIS A 205 -0.43 4.59 19.23
CA HIS A 205 -1.72 3.92 18.99
C HIS A 205 -2.63 4.74 18.07
N ALA A 206 -2.48 6.06 18.05
CA ALA A 206 -3.33 6.94 17.26
C ALA A 206 -2.54 8.11 16.66
N LEU A 207 -2.91 8.46 15.43
CA LEU A 207 -2.48 9.65 14.72
C LEU A 207 -3.71 10.46 14.33
N LEU A 208 -3.60 11.79 14.34
CA LEU A 208 -4.63 12.69 13.83
C LEU A 208 -3.96 13.91 13.20
N VAL A 209 -4.32 14.24 11.96
CA VAL A 209 -3.95 15.53 11.38
C VAL A 209 -5.02 16.54 11.76
N ASN A 210 -4.65 17.57 12.51
CA ASN A 210 -5.58 18.57 13.03
C ASN A 210 -6.06 19.54 11.92
N GLY A 211 -7.05 20.37 12.23
CA GLY A 211 -7.54 21.40 11.30
C GLY A 211 -6.51 22.45 10.85
N GLN A 212 -5.30 22.47 11.43
CA GLN A 212 -4.18 23.33 11.02
C GLN A 212 -3.17 22.60 10.11
N GLY A 213 -3.35 21.31 9.85
CA GLY A 213 -2.44 20.49 9.05
C GLY A 213 -1.22 19.98 9.83
N GLU A 214 -1.27 20.02 11.17
CA GLU A 214 -0.23 19.50 12.06
C GLU A 214 -0.61 18.09 12.52
N LEU A 215 0.40 17.25 12.80
CA LEU A 215 0.17 15.86 13.20
C LEU A 215 0.16 15.71 14.72
N VAL A 216 -0.96 15.32 15.30
CA VAL A 216 -1.06 14.88 16.69
C VAL A 216 -0.69 13.41 16.77
N VAL A 217 0.29 13.09 17.61
CA VAL A 217 0.79 11.74 17.87
C VAL A 217 0.42 11.35 19.29
N ALA A 218 -0.27 10.21 19.49
CA ALA A 218 -0.65 9.74 20.82
C ALA A 218 -0.46 8.23 21.02
N GLY A 219 -0.14 7.85 22.25
CA GLY A 219 0.12 6.44 22.58
C GLY A 219 0.48 6.21 24.04
N SER A 220 1.44 5.31 24.28
CA SER A 220 1.93 4.93 25.61
C SER A 220 3.33 5.50 25.93
N PHE A 221 3.83 6.43 25.12
CA PHE A 221 5.18 6.99 25.23
C PHE A 221 5.31 8.05 26.33
N MET A 222 6.52 8.23 26.84
CA MET A 222 6.87 9.31 27.79
C MET A 222 7.72 10.40 27.14
N THR A 223 8.36 10.07 26.01
CA THR A 223 9.19 11.00 25.26
C THR A 223 8.90 10.95 23.77
N ALA A 224 9.03 12.12 23.14
CA ALA A 224 9.00 12.32 21.69
C ALA A 224 10.12 13.33 21.35
N GLY A 225 10.85 13.16 20.25
CA GLY A 225 11.95 14.10 19.95
C GLY A 225 13.10 14.06 20.97
N MET A 226 13.25 12.95 21.70
CA MET A 226 14.11 12.81 22.89
C MET A 226 13.76 13.79 24.05
N GLN A 227 12.60 14.44 24.00
CA GLN A 227 12.10 15.36 25.03
C GLN A 227 10.87 14.80 25.73
N ALA A 228 10.51 15.35 26.89
CA ALA A 228 9.37 14.86 27.67
C ALA A 228 8.04 15.28 27.04
N HIS A 229 7.30 14.30 26.52
CA HIS A 229 5.95 14.45 25.98
C HIS A 229 5.13 13.26 26.48
N LEU A 230 4.31 13.47 27.50
CA LEU A 230 3.58 12.38 28.16
C LEU A 230 2.39 11.97 27.28
N GLY A 231 2.48 10.82 26.62
CA GLY A 231 1.37 10.14 25.92
C GLY A 231 0.77 10.88 24.72
N ILE A 232 1.16 12.14 24.47
CA ILE A 232 0.70 12.96 23.36
C ILE A 232 1.71 14.06 23.01
N ALA A 233 1.90 14.30 21.71
CA ALA A 233 2.74 15.36 21.16
C ALA A 233 2.15 15.91 19.85
N LEU A 234 2.48 17.15 19.52
CA LEU A 234 2.15 17.79 18.25
C LEU A 234 3.41 17.88 17.39
N TRP A 235 3.37 17.38 16.16
CA TRP A 235 4.44 17.49 15.19
C TRP A 235 4.14 18.61 14.20
N ASP A 236 5.02 19.63 14.18
CA ASP A 236 4.86 20.84 13.36
C ASP A 236 5.51 20.75 11.97
N GLY A 237 6.07 19.58 11.63
CA GLY A 237 6.84 19.37 10.40
C GLY A 237 8.36 19.40 10.60
N ALA A 238 8.84 19.83 11.77
CA ALA A 238 10.27 19.88 12.09
C ALA A 238 10.61 19.34 13.48
N GLN A 239 9.75 19.55 14.47
CA GLN A 239 9.98 19.14 15.86
C GLN A 239 8.67 18.78 16.56
N TYR A 240 8.78 18.06 17.68
CA TYR A 240 7.64 17.85 18.58
C TYR A 240 7.44 19.03 19.53
N ALA A 241 6.18 19.44 19.67
CA ALA A 241 5.70 20.40 20.64
C ALA A 241 4.78 19.72 21.67
N PRO A 242 4.81 20.15 22.95
CA PRO A 242 3.93 19.60 23.97
C PRO A 242 2.51 20.15 23.84
N LEU A 243 1.52 19.29 24.05
CA LEU A 243 0.12 19.70 24.23
C LEU A 243 -0.19 19.81 25.74
N GLY A 244 -0.05 21.03 26.27
CA GLY A 244 -0.19 21.29 27.70
C GLY A 244 0.79 20.47 28.54
N ASN A 245 0.30 19.80 29.58
CA ASN A 245 1.09 18.88 30.42
C ASN A 245 1.14 17.44 29.88
N GLY A 246 0.58 17.19 28.69
CA GLY A 246 0.39 15.84 28.14
C GLY A 246 -0.70 15.03 28.85
N LEU A 247 -0.74 13.74 28.55
CA LEU A 247 -1.69 12.75 29.05
C LEU A 247 -0.96 11.65 29.83
N ASN A 248 -1.17 11.59 31.14
CA ASN A 248 -0.66 10.51 31.97
C ASN A 248 -1.58 9.28 31.88
N GLY A 249 -1.28 8.40 30.91
CA GLY A 249 -2.06 7.22 30.61
C GLY A 249 -1.69 6.63 29.24
N THR A 250 -2.56 5.77 28.73
CA THR A 250 -2.48 5.27 27.34
C THR A 250 -3.63 5.85 26.55
N THR A 251 -3.31 6.53 25.45
CA THR A 251 -4.29 7.01 24.47
C THR A 251 -4.46 5.97 23.37
N HIS A 252 -5.70 5.57 23.07
CA HIS A 252 -6.04 4.60 22.01
C HIS A 252 -6.72 5.25 20.81
N ALA A 253 -7.44 6.35 21.00
CA ALA A 253 -8.18 7.03 19.94
C ALA A 253 -8.08 8.54 20.05
N LEU A 254 -8.08 9.23 18.91
CA LEU A 254 -8.10 10.69 18.81
C LEU A 254 -9.21 11.11 17.84
N ILE A 255 -9.86 12.22 18.11
CA ILE A 255 -10.76 12.88 17.15
C ILE A 255 -10.88 14.38 17.47
N GLU A 256 -11.01 15.21 16.43
CA GLU A 256 -11.44 16.59 16.58
C GLU A 256 -12.96 16.69 16.45
N HIS A 257 -13.60 17.32 17.44
CA HIS A 257 -15.04 17.53 17.44
C HIS A 257 -15.37 18.89 18.04
N ASN A 258 -16.15 19.70 17.32
CA ASN A 258 -16.54 21.05 17.73
C ASN A 258 -15.38 21.96 18.18
N GLY A 259 -14.23 21.86 17.50
CA GLY A 259 -13.03 22.66 17.78
C GLY A 259 -12.25 22.23 19.02
N MET A 260 -12.58 21.08 19.62
CA MET A 260 -11.83 20.47 20.70
C MET A 260 -11.21 19.16 20.24
N LEU A 261 -10.06 18.81 20.82
CA LEU A 261 -9.42 17.52 20.60
C LEU A 261 -9.83 16.56 21.72
N TYR A 262 -10.44 15.45 21.35
CA TYR A 262 -10.82 14.37 22.26
C TYR A 262 -9.80 13.23 22.15
N ALA A 263 -9.30 12.79 23.31
CA ALA A 263 -8.40 11.66 23.44
C ALA A 263 -9.07 10.57 24.29
N GLY A 264 -9.23 9.40 23.71
CA GLY A 264 -9.91 8.24 24.30
C GLY A 264 -8.89 7.19 24.68
N GLY A 265 -8.99 6.65 25.88
CA GLY A 265 -7.98 5.72 26.39
C GLY A 265 -8.19 5.39 27.86
N SER A 266 -7.11 5.30 28.63
CA SER A 266 -7.15 5.08 30.07
C SER A 266 -6.17 6.02 30.78
N TYR A 267 -6.70 6.90 31.62
CA TYR A 267 -5.95 8.00 32.24
C TYR A 267 -6.05 7.98 33.77
N GLN A 268 -5.07 8.64 34.40
CA GLN A 268 -5.02 8.85 35.86
C GLN A 268 -5.16 7.56 36.66
N ASN A 269 -4.42 6.51 36.26
CA ASN A 269 -4.50 5.16 36.84
C ASN A 269 -5.86 4.47 36.63
N GLY A 270 -6.46 4.65 35.45
CA GLY A 270 -7.72 3.99 35.08
C GLY A 270 -8.94 4.58 35.77
N GLN A 271 -8.93 5.89 36.05
CA GLN A 271 -10.07 6.61 36.63
C GLN A 271 -10.92 7.34 35.57
N HIS A 272 -10.30 7.63 34.42
CA HIS A 272 -10.89 8.41 33.33
C HIS A 272 -10.59 7.74 32.00
N ASP A 273 -11.56 7.75 31.09
CA ASP A 273 -11.44 7.17 29.74
C ASP A 273 -11.38 8.21 28.62
N VAL A 274 -11.68 9.48 28.93
CA VAL A 274 -11.68 10.60 28.00
C VAL A 274 -10.93 11.79 28.59
N ALA A 275 -10.07 12.39 27.76
CA ALA A 275 -9.44 13.67 27.99
C ALA A 275 -9.79 14.62 26.85
N VAL A 276 -10.14 15.87 27.16
CA VAL A 276 -10.58 16.88 26.18
C VAL A 276 -9.67 18.10 26.28
N TRP A 277 -9.08 18.50 25.15
CA TRP A 277 -8.25 19.68 25.01
C TRP A 277 -9.04 20.82 24.38
N ASP A 278 -9.09 21.95 25.10
CA ASP A 278 -9.83 23.16 24.70
C ASP A 278 -8.96 24.22 24.00
N GLY A 279 -7.71 23.88 23.67
CA GLY A 279 -6.71 24.83 23.17
C GLY A 279 -5.79 25.39 24.25
N THR A 280 -6.12 25.22 25.53
CA THR A 280 -5.35 25.76 26.67
C THR A 280 -5.03 24.73 27.74
N GLY A 281 -5.92 23.76 27.97
CA GLY A 281 -5.80 22.78 29.02
C GLY A 281 -6.55 21.48 28.74
N TRP A 282 -6.13 20.41 29.41
CA TRP A 282 -6.82 19.12 29.41
C TRP A 282 -7.86 19.06 30.53
N THR A 283 -9.06 18.58 30.21
CA THR A 283 -10.09 18.18 31.17
C THR A 283 -10.35 16.68 31.04
N TYR A 284 -10.55 15.99 32.16
CA TYR A 284 -10.76 14.54 32.18
C TYR A 284 -12.20 14.20 32.56
N GLY A 285 -12.75 13.17 31.93
CA GLY A 285 -14.13 12.74 32.12
C GLY A 285 -14.29 11.22 32.03
N ASN A 286 -15.54 10.77 31.92
CA ASN A 286 -15.87 9.38 31.64
C ASN A 286 -17.01 9.29 30.63
N ALA A 287 -16.79 8.57 29.53
CA ALA A 287 -17.85 8.12 28.64
C ALA A 287 -18.49 6.84 29.16
N PHE A 288 -17.70 5.91 29.71
CA PHE A 288 -18.11 4.59 30.18
C PHE A 288 -17.87 4.46 31.69
N PRO A 289 -18.78 4.94 32.57
CA PRO A 289 -18.54 4.93 34.01
C PRO A 289 -18.34 3.51 34.56
N GLY A 290 -17.23 3.27 35.25
CA GLY A 290 -16.89 1.95 35.80
C GLY A 290 -15.49 1.92 36.43
N LEU A 291 -15.08 0.74 36.87
CA LEU A 291 -13.69 0.48 37.26
C LEU A 291 -12.86 0.27 35.99
N GLY A 292 -11.75 0.98 35.83
CA GLY A 292 -10.88 0.86 34.66
C GLY A 292 -11.61 1.10 33.33
N PRO A 293 -12.31 2.23 33.17
CA PRO A 293 -13.00 2.52 31.93
C PRO A 293 -12.00 2.80 30.82
N ILE A 294 -12.33 2.38 29.60
CA ILE A 294 -11.47 2.53 28.43
C ILE A 294 -12.33 2.88 27.22
N ILE A 295 -11.92 3.91 26.46
CA ILE A 295 -12.42 4.16 25.11
C ILE A 295 -11.50 3.48 24.10
N HIS A 296 -12.08 2.77 23.13
CA HIS A 296 -11.36 2.09 22.07
C HIS A 296 -11.34 2.87 20.76
N ALA A 297 -12.45 3.52 20.41
CA ALA A 297 -12.57 4.27 19.17
C ALA A 297 -13.56 5.44 19.31
N PHE A 298 -13.40 6.44 18.45
CA PHE A 298 -14.34 7.53 18.26
C PHE A 298 -14.81 7.60 16.81
N HIS A 299 -15.95 8.23 16.59
CA HIS A 299 -16.45 8.57 15.27
C HIS A 299 -17.34 9.80 15.33
N ASP A 300 -17.21 10.71 14.37
CA ASP A 300 -18.17 11.79 14.17
C ASP A 300 -19.02 11.47 12.94
N MET A 301 -20.34 11.43 13.13
CA MET A 301 -21.28 11.29 12.04
C MET A 301 -22.26 12.47 12.10
N ASN A 302 -22.20 13.32 11.07
CA ASN A 302 -23.06 14.50 10.94
C ASN A 302 -23.05 15.43 12.18
N GLY A 303 -21.89 15.61 12.81
CA GLY A 303 -21.73 16.47 14.00
C GLY A 303 -22.20 15.82 15.31
N THR A 304 -22.46 14.51 15.30
CA THR A 304 -22.69 13.72 16.52
C THR A 304 -21.45 12.87 16.79
N LEU A 305 -20.86 13.05 17.97
CA LEU A 305 -19.69 12.29 18.39
C LEU A 305 -20.13 10.99 19.09
N TYR A 306 -19.64 9.87 18.57
CA TYR A 306 -19.78 8.54 19.11
C TYR A 306 -18.44 8.06 19.70
N ALA A 307 -18.52 7.28 20.77
CA ALA A 307 -17.40 6.58 21.37
C ALA A 307 -17.78 5.11 21.55
N SER A 308 -16.85 4.20 21.32
CA SER A 308 -16.95 2.82 21.79
C SER A 308 -16.01 2.59 22.96
N GLY A 309 -16.40 1.72 23.88
CA GLY A 309 -15.57 1.46 25.04
C GLY A 309 -16.15 0.39 25.94
N GLU A 310 -15.47 0.22 27.06
CA GLU A 310 -15.82 -0.75 28.09
C GLU A 310 -15.92 -0.10 29.47
N SER A 311 -16.89 -0.57 30.23
CA SER A 311 -16.99 -0.32 31.67
C SER A 311 -16.86 -1.66 32.40
N SER A 312 -15.85 -1.81 33.26
CA SER A 312 -15.74 -2.98 34.12
C SER A 312 -16.40 -2.75 35.48
N GLY A 313 -17.11 -3.75 35.98
CA GLY A 313 -17.73 -3.72 37.30
C GLY A 313 -17.78 -5.11 37.94
N PHE A 314 -18.39 -5.21 39.12
CA PHE A 314 -18.54 -6.48 39.84
C PHE A 314 -19.34 -7.53 39.06
N ALA A 315 -20.20 -7.09 38.12
CA ALA A 315 -21.03 -7.94 37.29
C ALA A 315 -20.36 -8.38 35.97
N GLY A 316 -19.11 -7.96 35.72
CA GLY A 316 -18.38 -8.23 34.48
C GLY A 316 -18.04 -6.95 33.70
N VAL A 317 -17.65 -7.13 32.44
CA VAL A 317 -17.31 -6.06 31.50
C VAL A 317 -18.50 -5.83 30.57
N THR A 318 -18.93 -4.58 30.42
CA THR A 318 -19.95 -4.18 29.45
C THR A 318 -19.27 -3.41 28.34
N TYR A 319 -19.43 -3.86 27.09
CA TYR A 319 -18.95 -3.19 25.89
C TYR A 319 -20.12 -2.46 25.24
N ALA A 320 -19.96 -1.19 24.92
CA ALA A 320 -21.06 -0.38 24.39
C ALA A 320 -20.55 0.74 23.48
N VAL A 321 -21.51 1.34 22.77
CA VAL A 321 -21.32 2.59 22.04
C VAL A 321 -22.15 3.67 22.74
N HIS A 322 -21.54 4.81 23.02
CA HIS A 322 -22.21 5.99 23.57
C HIS A 322 -22.11 7.16 22.59
N GLU A 323 -23.14 8.00 22.54
CA GLU A 323 -23.14 9.27 21.81
C GLU A 323 -23.09 10.46 22.77
N LEU A 324 -22.41 11.52 22.35
CA LEU A 324 -22.31 12.76 23.12
C LEU A 324 -23.54 13.64 22.86
N GLN A 325 -24.41 13.77 23.87
CA GLN A 325 -25.56 14.68 23.86
C GLN A 325 -25.30 15.86 24.80
N GLY A 326 -25.00 17.02 24.24
CA GLY A 326 -24.61 18.21 25.00
C GLY A 326 -23.28 17.96 25.73
N ALA A 327 -23.34 17.76 27.04
CA ALA A 327 -22.17 17.47 27.88
C ALA A 327 -22.21 16.05 28.49
N GLN A 328 -23.11 15.18 28.04
CA GLN A 328 -23.34 13.86 28.62
C GLN A 328 -23.20 12.76 27.55
N TRP A 329 -22.57 11.66 27.93
CA TRP A 329 -22.48 10.46 27.09
C TRP A 329 -23.69 9.58 27.36
N MET A 330 -24.43 9.24 26.30
CA MET A 330 -25.68 8.48 26.34
C MET A 330 -25.52 7.17 25.57
N PRO A 331 -26.01 6.03 26.08
CA PRO A 331 -25.88 4.76 25.39
C PRO A 331 -26.67 4.70 24.09
N VAL A 332 -26.09 4.05 23.08
CA VAL A 332 -26.67 3.82 21.76
C VAL A 332 -26.90 2.32 21.58
N GLY A 333 -28.16 1.95 21.42
CA GLY A 333 -28.59 0.56 21.28
C GLY A 333 -28.21 -0.34 22.46
N MET A 334 -28.42 -1.64 22.26
CA MET A 334 -28.01 -2.66 23.22
C MET A 334 -26.48 -2.86 23.29
N PRO A 335 -25.92 -3.27 24.45
CA PRO A 335 -24.50 -3.52 24.58
C PRO A 335 -24.06 -4.77 23.81
N PHE A 336 -22.75 -4.96 23.68
CA PHE A 336 -22.11 -6.09 23.00
C PHE A 336 -21.46 -7.04 24.01
N ASN A 337 -21.19 -8.28 23.58
CA ASN A 337 -20.41 -9.24 24.37
C ASN A 337 -18.87 -9.13 24.16
N GLY A 338 -18.43 -8.24 23.27
CA GLY A 338 -17.01 -7.98 22.99
C GLY A 338 -16.77 -6.53 22.57
N SER A 339 -15.51 -6.09 22.60
CA SER A 339 -15.14 -4.70 22.33
C SER A 339 -15.45 -4.28 20.88
N VAL A 340 -16.12 -3.14 20.72
CA VAL A 340 -16.25 -2.44 19.44
C VAL A 340 -14.96 -1.65 19.18
N ARG A 341 -14.27 -1.95 18.07
CA ARG A 341 -12.94 -1.41 17.73
C ARG A 341 -12.94 -0.43 16.58
N ALA A 342 -13.94 -0.50 15.71
CA ALA A 342 -14.00 0.30 14.50
C ALA A 342 -15.39 0.91 14.31
N PHE A 343 -15.40 2.08 13.67
CA PHE A 343 -16.59 2.75 13.19
C PHE A 343 -16.41 3.10 11.71
N ALA A 344 -17.51 3.12 10.96
CA ALA A 344 -17.59 3.74 9.65
C ALA A 344 -19.00 4.30 9.41
N GLU A 345 -19.13 5.21 8.47
CA GLU A 345 -20.40 5.56 7.86
C GLU A 345 -20.54 4.78 6.55
N HIS A 346 -21.64 4.05 6.38
CA HIS A 346 -21.95 3.31 5.16
C HIS A 346 -23.45 3.40 4.89
N ASP A 347 -23.83 3.74 3.65
CA ASP A 347 -25.23 3.95 3.25
C ASP A 347 -26.01 4.90 4.18
N GLY A 348 -25.32 5.92 4.73
CA GLY A 348 -25.88 6.90 5.65
C GLY A 348 -26.23 6.34 7.04
N ARG A 349 -25.67 5.18 7.39
CA ARG A 349 -25.80 4.55 8.71
C ARG A 349 -24.45 4.42 9.39
N LEU A 350 -24.49 4.46 10.73
CA LEU A 350 -23.34 4.14 11.57
C LEU A 350 -23.14 2.62 11.58
N VAL A 351 -21.96 2.18 11.16
CA VAL A 351 -21.52 0.79 11.19
C VAL A 351 -20.41 0.63 12.22
N VAL A 352 -20.42 -0.49 12.94
CA VAL A 352 -19.42 -0.84 13.94
C VAL A 352 -18.84 -2.22 13.67
N GLY A 353 -17.53 -2.34 13.89
CA GLY A 353 -16.78 -3.58 13.80
C GLY A 353 -16.07 -3.87 15.12
N GLY A 354 -15.90 -5.13 15.50
CA GLY A 354 -15.25 -5.46 16.75
C GLY A 354 -14.97 -6.93 17.00
N LEU A 355 -14.78 -7.25 18.29
CA LEU A 355 -14.56 -8.60 18.82
C LEU A 355 -15.86 -9.26 19.28
N PHE A 356 -17.01 -8.61 19.06
CA PHE A 356 -18.31 -9.12 19.45
C PHE A 356 -18.82 -10.16 18.45
N ASN A 357 -19.55 -11.14 18.93
CA ASN A 357 -20.30 -12.08 18.08
C ASN A 357 -21.77 -12.22 18.52
N GLU A 358 -22.19 -11.46 19.54
CA GLU A 358 -23.58 -11.35 19.98
C GLU A 358 -23.93 -9.91 20.39
N LEU A 359 -25.18 -9.53 20.13
CA LEU A 359 -25.83 -8.35 20.69
C LEU A 359 -26.46 -8.71 22.05
N GLY A 360 -25.97 -8.07 23.10
CA GLY A 360 -26.27 -8.36 24.50
C GLY A 360 -25.11 -9.04 25.22
N GLN A 361 -25.03 -8.88 26.53
CA GLN A 361 -23.89 -9.37 27.33
C GLN A 361 -23.95 -10.88 27.62
N PHE A 362 -25.15 -11.47 27.70
CA PHE A 362 -25.35 -12.88 28.06
C PHE A 362 -26.53 -13.51 27.28
N GLY A 363 -26.23 -14.42 26.35
CA GLY A 363 -27.24 -15.15 25.58
C GLY A 363 -28.00 -14.24 24.61
N GLY A 364 -27.24 -13.42 23.89
CA GLY A 364 -27.72 -12.37 23.01
C GLY A 364 -28.23 -12.86 21.66
N THR A 365 -28.56 -11.91 20.77
CA THR A 365 -28.82 -12.24 19.36
C THR A 365 -27.49 -12.37 18.63
N PRO A 366 -27.24 -13.44 17.85
CA PRO A 366 -26.01 -13.55 17.06
C PRO A 366 -25.78 -12.33 16.17
N CYS A 367 -24.56 -11.84 16.16
CA CYS A 367 -24.13 -10.72 15.33
C CYS A 367 -22.63 -10.81 15.12
N GLU A 368 -22.23 -11.39 13.99
CA GLU A 368 -20.84 -11.78 13.72
C GLU A 368 -19.97 -10.56 13.38
N HIS A 369 -19.35 -9.95 14.40
CA HIS A 369 -18.27 -8.95 14.36
C HIS A 369 -18.54 -7.64 13.60
N ILE A 370 -19.69 -7.48 12.97
CA ILE A 370 -20.09 -6.26 12.26
C ILE A 370 -21.59 -5.98 12.39
N ALA A 371 -21.94 -4.73 12.75
CA ALA A 371 -23.31 -4.31 12.98
C ALA A 371 -23.58 -2.90 12.43
N GLU A 372 -24.80 -2.64 12.00
CA GLU A 372 -25.30 -1.31 11.61
C GLU A 372 -26.36 -0.81 12.59
N LEU A 373 -26.42 0.51 12.79
CA LEU A 373 -27.42 1.16 13.62
C LEU A 373 -28.72 1.39 12.84
N VAL A 374 -29.79 0.72 13.25
CA VAL A 374 -31.10 0.79 12.60
C VAL A 374 -32.18 1.09 13.63
N ASN A 375 -32.85 2.24 13.47
CA ASN A 375 -33.92 2.69 14.37
C ASN A 375 -33.51 2.76 15.86
N GLY A 376 -32.25 3.12 16.14
CA GLY A 376 -31.73 3.28 17.50
C GLY A 376 -31.20 1.99 18.16
N ASP A 377 -31.18 0.87 17.43
CA ASP A 377 -30.61 -0.39 17.91
C ASP A 377 -29.69 -1.03 16.86
N TRP A 378 -28.80 -1.90 17.32
CA TRP A 378 -27.83 -2.60 16.49
C TRP A 378 -28.47 -3.80 15.78
N GLN A 379 -28.08 -4.01 14.52
CA GLN A 379 -28.46 -5.17 13.71
C GLN A 379 -27.24 -5.67 12.95
N GLN A 380 -27.14 -6.98 12.70
CA GLN A 380 -26.04 -7.53 11.92
C GLN A 380 -26.05 -6.94 10.50
N LEU A 381 -24.90 -6.47 10.03
CA LEU A 381 -24.74 -5.97 8.66
C LEU A 381 -24.40 -7.12 7.71
N GLY A 382 -25.31 -7.40 6.77
CA GLY A 382 -25.15 -8.47 5.80
C GLY A 382 -25.02 -9.86 6.44
N THR A 383 -24.18 -10.72 5.86
CA THR A 383 -23.87 -12.06 6.39
C THR A 383 -23.07 -12.04 7.69
N GLY A 384 -22.58 -10.88 8.12
CA GLY A 384 -21.57 -10.77 9.16
C GLY A 384 -20.18 -11.23 8.70
N ILE A 385 -19.19 -11.06 9.58
CA ILE A 385 -17.80 -11.48 9.37
C ILE A 385 -17.42 -12.43 10.51
N PHE A 386 -16.89 -13.61 10.17
CA PHE A 386 -16.65 -14.66 11.17
C PHE A 386 -15.55 -14.32 12.20
N ASP A 387 -14.59 -13.49 11.80
CA ASP A 387 -13.45 -13.11 12.63
C ASP A 387 -13.52 -11.66 13.10
N PRO A 388 -12.77 -11.27 14.16
CA PRO A 388 -12.76 -9.92 14.67
C PRO A 388 -12.38 -8.85 13.64
N VAL A 389 -13.16 -7.77 13.63
CA VAL A 389 -12.95 -6.58 12.81
C VAL A 389 -12.30 -5.49 13.66
N TYR A 390 -11.16 -4.97 13.20
CA TYR A 390 -10.37 -3.95 13.89
C TYR A 390 -10.42 -2.59 13.21
N ALA A 391 -10.73 -2.54 11.92
CA ALA A 391 -10.88 -1.30 11.18
C ALA A 391 -11.98 -1.41 10.13
N LEU A 392 -12.58 -0.28 9.79
CA LEU A 392 -13.60 -0.14 8.76
C LEU A 392 -13.28 1.10 7.91
N HIS A 393 -13.53 1.01 6.61
CA HIS A 393 -13.36 2.13 5.69
C HIS A 393 -14.37 2.01 4.55
N ASP A 394 -15.18 3.05 4.31
CA ASP A 394 -16.03 3.11 3.12
C ASP A 394 -15.27 3.81 1.99
N ARG A 395 -15.19 3.16 0.84
CA ARG A 395 -14.56 3.71 -0.37
C ARG A 395 -15.53 3.54 -1.52
N ASN A 396 -16.11 4.65 -2.00
CA ASN A 396 -17.04 4.69 -3.11
C ASN A 396 -18.28 3.76 -2.94
N GLY A 397 -18.75 3.58 -1.71
CA GLY A 397 -19.89 2.70 -1.40
C GLY A 397 -19.53 1.23 -1.27
N THR A 398 -18.26 0.85 -1.44
CA THR A 398 -17.76 -0.45 -1.01
C THR A 398 -17.24 -0.32 0.41
N LEU A 399 -17.86 -1.02 1.36
CA LEU A 399 -17.40 -1.03 2.75
C LEU A 399 -16.32 -2.10 2.92
N MET A 400 -15.14 -1.68 3.36
CA MET A 400 -14.01 -2.54 3.64
C MET A 400 -13.86 -2.75 5.15
N ALA A 401 -13.57 -3.99 5.55
CA ALA A 401 -13.28 -4.39 6.91
C ALA A 401 -11.87 -4.96 6.99
N GLY A 402 -11.08 -4.44 7.92
CA GLY A 402 -9.74 -4.95 8.26
C GLY A 402 -9.78 -5.66 9.61
N GLY A 403 -9.11 -6.81 9.72
CA GLY A 403 -9.07 -7.53 10.99
C GLY A 403 -8.23 -8.80 10.94
N ARG A 404 -8.56 -9.77 11.80
CA ARG A 404 -7.98 -11.14 11.76
C ARG A 404 -8.78 -12.06 10.84
N ILE A 405 -9.22 -11.52 9.72
CA ILE A 405 -10.16 -12.20 8.82
C ILE A 405 -9.44 -13.36 8.15
N LEU A 406 -9.86 -14.60 8.45
CA LEU A 406 -9.24 -15.82 7.96
C LEU A 406 -10.13 -16.50 6.92
N GLU A 407 -9.52 -16.98 5.85
CA GLU A 407 -10.15 -17.91 4.90
C GLU A 407 -9.50 -19.30 4.96
N GLY A 408 -9.93 -20.14 5.90
CA GLY A 408 -9.44 -21.51 5.97
C GLY A 408 -7.90 -21.59 5.93
N THR A 409 -7.33 -22.27 4.92
CA THR A 409 -5.87 -22.42 4.73
C THR A 409 -5.32 -21.64 3.52
N THR A 410 -6.07 -20.72 2.92
CA THR A 410 -5.71 -20.05 1.65
C THR A 410 -5.65 -18.52 1.80
N ALA A 411 -4.96 -17.87 0.86
CA ALA A 411 -4.25 -16.59 0.99
C ALA A 411 -5.09 -15.28 1.05
N GLY A 412 -6.35 -15.31 1.48
CA GLY A 412 -7.22 -14.12 1.62
C GLY A 412 -7.19 -13.51 3.02
N PHE A 413 -6.00 -13.14 3.52
CA PHE A 413 -5.84 -12.75 4.93
C PHE A 413 -6.21 -11.28 5.19
N GLY A 414 -7.02 -11.03 6.22
CA GLY A 414 -7.09 -9.77 6.94
C GLY A 414 -8.02 -8.68 6.40
N LEU A 415 -8.67 -8.90 5.25
CA LEU A 415 -9.59 -7.95 4.62
C LEU A 415 -10.91 -8.64 4.20
N ALA A 416 -12.02 -7.91 4.31
CA ALA A 416 -13.31 -8.28 3.71
C ALA A 416 -13.98 -7.04 3.12
N MET A 417 -14.84 -7.25 2.12
CA MET A 417 -15.50 -6.20 1.34
C MET A 417 -16.99 -6.51 1.20
N LEU A 418 -17.81 -5.47 1.38
CA LEU A 418 -19.24 -5.46 1.12
C LEU A 418 -19.52 -4.49 -0.03
N GLU A 419 -19.83 -5.05 -1.20
CA GLU A 419 -20.10 -4.26 -2.40
C GLU A 419 -21.42 -3.49 -2.32
N PRO A 420 -21.57 -2.37 -3.05
CA PRO A 420 -22.80 -1.60 -3.11
C PRO A 420 -24.03 -2.47 -3.42
N GLY A 421 -25.00 -2.46 -2.51
CA GLY A 421 -26.25 -3.23 -2.62
C GLY A 421 -26.12 -4.74 -2.36
N SER A 422 -24.94 -5.24 -1.99
CA SER A 422 -24.74 -6.60 -1.52
C SER A 422 -25.14 -6.74 -0.06
N THR A 423 -25.55 -7.94 0.33
CA THR A 423 -25.69 -8.36 1.73
C THR A 423 -24.65 -9.41 2.12
N VAL A 424 -23.76 -9.78 1.21
CA VAL A 424 -22.76 -10.84 1.40
C VAL A 424 -21.38 -10.21 1.43
N TRP A 425 -20.67 -10.45 2.54
CA TRP A 425 -19.26 -10.12 2.66
C TRP A 425 -18.41 -11.08 1.83
N SER A 426 -17.39 -10.53 1.19
CA SER A 426 -16.45 -11.27 0.36
C SER A 426 -15.03 -10.88 0.68
N LEU A 427 -14.08 -11.73 0.32
CA LEU A 427 -12.66 -11.47 0.50
C LEU A 427 -12.04 -10.94 -0.80
N PRO A 428 -11.02 -10.07 -0.71
CA PRO A 428 -10.24 -9.66 -1.87
C PRO A 428 -9.67 -10.86 -2.62
N GLN A 429 -9.65 -10.77 -3.95
CA GLN A 429 -9.13 -11.80 -4.84
C GLN A 429 -7.74 -11.44 -5.32
N PHE A 430 -6.73 -11.70 -4.49
CA PHE A 430 -5.34 -11.47 -4.89
C PHE A 430 -4.95 -12.28 -6.13
N SER A 431 -4.23 -11.65 -7.05
CA SER A 431 -3.62 -12.29 -8.20
C SER A 431 -2.56 -13.31 -7.78
N GLN A 432 -2.24 -14.29 -8.64
CA GLN A 432 -1.27 -15.32 -8.28
C GLN A 432 0.09 -14.71 -7.89
N GLY A 433 0.49 -14.93 -6.64
CA GLY A 433 1.74 -14.43 -6.07
C GLY A 433 1.56 -13.25 -5.13
N SER A 434 0.43 -12.53 -5.21
CA SER A 434 0.06 -11.47 -4.26
C SER A 434 -0.71 -12.07 -3.08
N ALA A 435 -0.35 -11.68 -1.86
CA ALA A 435 -1.02 -12.10 -0.63
C ALA A 435 -0.63 -11.24 0.57
N LEU A 436 -1.59 -11.06 1.48
CA LEU A 436 -1.28 -10.77 2.87
C LEU A 436 -0.97 -12.09 3.59
N GLY A 437 0.20 -12.17 4.21
CA GLY A 437 0.70 -13.34 4.91
C GLY A 437 0.76 -13.15 6.41
N VAL A 438 0.77 -14.27 7.13
CA VAL A 438 1.04 -14.31 8.56
C VAL A 438 2.50 -13.92 8.81
N ALA A 439 2.75 -12.95 9.68
CA ALA A 439 4.10 -12.61 10.10
C ALA A 439 4.77 -13.84 10.74
N ILE A 440 6.07 -14.00 10.54
CA ILE A 440 6.85 -15.21 10.90
C ILE A 440 6.75 -15.60 12.40
N ASP A 441 6.27 -14.69 13.25
CA ASP A 441 6.22 -14.80 14.70
C ASP A 441 4.87 -14.38 15.36
N SER A 442 3.83 -14.03 14.59
CA SER A 442 2.59 -13.45 15.14
C SER A 442 1.31 -13.92 14.47
N SER A 443 0.16 -13.51 15.02
CA SER A 443 -1.12 -13.54 14.31
C SER A 443 -1.27 -12.29 13.47
N ALA A 444 -1.40 -12.42 12.15
CA ALA A 444 -1.55 -11.26 11.31
C ALA A 444 -2.91 -10.55 11.52
N TYR A 445 -3.01 -9.27 11.14
CA TYR A 445 -4.26 -8.52 11.07
C TYR A 445 -4.06 -7.19 10.35
N VAL A 446 -5.14 -6.66 9.77
CA VAL A 446 -5.25 -5.25 9.35
C VAL A 446 -6.03 -4.49 10.42
N ASN A 447 -5.55 -3.32 10.84
CA ASN A 447 -6.19 -2.50 11.87
C ASN A 447 -6.21 -1.00 11.55
N SER A 448 -5.74 -0.59 10.38
CA SER A 448 -5.76 0.81 9.97
C SER A 448 -5.94 0.93 8.46
N PHE A 449 -6.71 1.92 8.04
CA PHE A 449 -6.87 2.34 6.66
C PHE A 449 -6.56 3.84 6.58
N ILE A 450 -5.97 4.29 5.47
CA ILE A 450 -5.90 5.71 5.14
C ILE A 450 -5.99 5.90 3.63
N GLU A 451 -6.68 6.96 3.21
CA GLU A 451 -6.57 7.45 1.83
C GLU A 451 -5.43 8.46 1.74
N HIS A 452 -4.53 8.21 0.80
CA HIS A 452 -3.37 9.07 0.57
C HIS A 452 -3.17 9.24 -0.93
N ASN A 453 -3.23 10.49 -1.41
CA ASN A 453 -3.08 10.85 -2.82
C ASN A 453 -4.05 10.11 -3.79
N GLY A 454 -5.22 9.68 -3.29
CA GLY A 454 -6.23 8.94 -4.08
C GLY A 454 -6.15 7.42 -3.95
N ASP A 455 -5.05 6.90 -3.40
CA ASP A 455 -4.85 5.48 -3.16
C ASP A 455 -5.26 5.08 -1.75
N LEU A 456 -5.63 3.81 -1.58
CA LEU A 456 -5.91 3.24 -0.27
C LEU A 456 -4.66 2.55 0.28
N TYR A 457 -4.30 2.87 1.52
CA TYR A 457 -3.23 2.21 2.25
C TYR A 457 -3.79 1.52 3.49
N ILE A 458 -3.20 0.37 3.79
CA ILE A 458 -3.56 -0.47 4.92
C ILE A 458 -2.38 -0.65 5.87
N GLY A 459 -2.66 -0.71 7.16
CA GLY A 459 -1.69 -0.88 8.23
C GLY A 459 -2.09 -2.02 9.16
N GLY A 460 -1.09 -2.65 9.78
CA GLY A 460 -1.31 -3.70 10.76
C GLY A 460 -0.09 -4.55 11.07
N SER A 461 -0.34 -5.80 11.42
CA SER A 461 0.69 -6.82 11.61
C SER A 461 0.54 -7.87 10.53
N PHE A 462 1.36 -7.83 9.48
CA PHE A 462 1.28 -8.80 8.37
C PHE A 462 2.57 -8.75 7.56
N SER A 463 2.82 -9.81 6.80
CA SER A 463 3.77 -9.78 5.68
C SER A 463 3.00 -9.51 4.40
N VAL A 464 3.62 -8.83 3.44
CA VAL A 464 3.15 -8.75 2.07
C VAL A 464 4.06 -9.62 1.23
N TYR A 465 3.47 -10.58 0.53
CA TYR A 465 4.13 -11.32 -0.53
C TYR A 465 3.49 -10.83 -1.82
N GLY A 466 4.23 -10.10 -2.63
CA GLY A 466 3.70 -9.62 -3.90
C GLY A 466 4.08 -10.56 -5.05
N ALA A 467 3.44 -10.39 -6.20
CA ALA A 467 3.75 -11.17 -7.41
C ALA A 467 5.22 -11.05 -7.87
N LEU A 468 5.92 -9.98 -7.43
CA LEU A 468 7.35 -9.76 -7.62
C LEU A 468 8.03 -9.54 -6.26
N TRP A 469 9.28 -9.96 -6.11
CA TRP A 469 10.03 -9.84 -4.85
C TRP A 469 10.27 -8.39 -4.40
N ASN A 470 10.19 -7.41 -5.31
CA ASN A 470 10.26 -5.98 -4.98
C ASN A 470 8.92 -5.40 -4.50
N THR A 471 7.83 -6.17 -4.59
CA THR A 471 6.50 -5.81 -4.05
C THR A 471 6.25 -6.41 -2.66
N ASP A 472 7.22 -7.14 -2.12
CA ASP A 472 7.17 -7.66 -0.76
C ASP A 472 7.38 -6.55 0.28
N GLY A 473 6.84 -6.76 1.47
CA GLY A 473 6.99 -5.83 2.58
C GLY A 473 6.37 -6.37 3.86
N SER A 474 6.22 -5.50 4.85
CA SER A 474 5.57 -5.86 6.11
C SER A 474 4.87 -4.66 6.74
N HIS A 475 3.78 -4.95 7.45
CA HIS A 475 3.02 -4.04 8.31
C HIS A 475 2.29 -2.88 7.63
N ALA A 476 2.66 -2.49 6.42
CA ALA A 476 1.92 -1.55 5.60
C ALA A 476 1.92 -1.95 4.12
N ALA A 477 0.80 -1.71 3.44
CA ALA A 477 0.65 -1.98 2.02
C ALA A 477 -0.27 -0.94 1.35
N GLN A 478 -0.11 -0.76 0.05
CA GLN A 478 -1.13 -0.15 -0.79
C GLN A 478 -2.12 -1.24 -1.22
N PHE A 479 -3.42 -0.95 -1.14
CA PHE A 479 -4.47 -1.78 -1.73
C PHE A 479 -4.82 -1.23 -3.11
N ILE A 480 -4.88 -2.11 -4.12
CA ILE A 480 -5.10 -1.72 -5.51
C ILE A 480 -6.52 -2.05 -5.94
N ASP A 481 -7.37 -1.04 -6.10
CA ASP A 481 -8.80 -1.21 -6.37
C ASP A 481 -9.11 -2.06 -7.62
N SER A 482 -8.32 -1.90 -8.70
CA SER A 482 -8.63 -2.54 -9.98
C SER A 482 -8.30 -4.03 -10.05
N THR A 483 -7.38 -4.50 -9.20
CA THR A 483 -6.99 -5.93 -9.14
C THR A 483 -7.26 -6.57 -7.79
N GLU A 484 -7.68 -5.79 -6.78
CA GLU A 484 -7.79 -6.18 -5.38
C GLU A 484 -6.45 -6.66 -4.76
N ASP A 485 -5.33 -6.36 -5.42
CA ASP A 485 -3.98 -6.72 -4.96
C ASP A 485 -3.46 -5.83 -3.84
N VAL A 486 -2.41 -6.31 -3.18
CA VAL A 486 -1.66 -5.55 -2.19
C VAL A 486 -0.20 -5.43 -2.61
N ILE A 487 0.36 -4.24 -2.42
CA ILE A 487 1.78 -3.97 -2.68
C ILE A 487 2.41 -3.47 -1.39
N GLY A 488 3.46 -4.17 -0.92
CA GLY A 488 4.22 -3.75 0.25
C GLY A 488 4.89 -2.40 -0.01
N VAL A 489 4.76 -1.47 0.93
CA VAL A 489 5.37 -0.13 0.79
C VAL A 489 6.78 -0.06 1.38
N ALA A 490 7.11 -0.99 2.28
CA ALA A 490 8.44 -1.18 2.86
C ALA A 490 8.53 -2.46 3.69
N TRP A 491 9.77 -2.83 4.02
CA TRP A 491 10.07 -3.80 5.07
C TRP A 491 10.17 -3.07 6.41
N MET A 492 9.21 -3.31 7.29
CA MET A 492 9.18 -2.76 8.63
C MET A 492 9.49 -3.86 9.66
N ALA A 493 10.33 -3.55 10.63
CA ALA A 493 10.58 -4.44 11.77
C ALA A 493 9.86 -3.88 13.00
N GLY A 494 9.18 -4.73 13.76
CA GLY A 494 8.38 -4.31 14.91
C GLY A 494 7.20 -5.25 15.17
N GLU A 495 6.27 -4.84 16.02
CA GLU A 495 5.01 -5.58 16.22
C GLU A 495 3.94 -5.19 15.18
N GLY A 496 4.07 -4.00 14.59
CA GLY A 496 3.31 -3.56 13.42
C GLY A 496 2.93 -2.09 13.45
N VAL A 497 2.18 -1.71 12.41
CA VAL A 497 1.60 -0.38 12.25
C VAL A 497 0.24 -0.37 12.93
N ASN A 498 0.03 0.60 13.82
CA ASN A 498 -1.24 0.81 14.51
C ASN A 498 -2.05 1.96 13.92
N ALA A 499 -1.36 2.94 13.34
CA ALA A 499 -1.98 4.13 12.82
C ALA A 499 -1.25 4.62 11.57
N LEU A 500 -2.05 5.09 10.62
CA LEU A 500 -1.62 5.71 9.37
C LEU A 500 -2.13 7.15 9.32
N ALA A 501 -1.38 8.05 8.69
CA ALA A 501 -1.84 9.41 8.42
C ALA A 501 -1.31 9.93 7.08
N SER A 502 -2.05 10.84 6.46
CA SER A 502 -1.63 11.58 5.27
C SER A 502 -1.28 13.01 5.70
N LEU A 503 0.00 13.38 5.64
CA LEU A 503 0.50 14.67 6.12
C LEU A 503 1.32 15.35 5.04
N ASN A 504 0.85 16.49 4.51
CA ASN A 504 1.60 17.31 3.55
C ASN A 504 2.14 16.53 2.33
N GLY A 505 1.36 15.58 1.81
CA GLY A 505 1.78 14.74 0.66
C GLY A 505 2.69 13.56 1.05
N GLN A 506 2.94 13.34 2.34
CA GLN A 506 3.63 12.17 2.87
C GLN A 506 2.65 11.17 3.49
N LEU A 507 2.91 9.88 3.26
CA LEU A 507 2.32 8.81 4.07
C LEU A 507 3.14 8.69 5.36
N VAL A 508 2.45 8.72 6.50
CA VAL A 508 3.02 8.52 7.82
C VAL A 508 2.54 7.18 8.36
N VAL A 509 3.48 6.38 8.87
CA VAL A 509 3.22 5.09 9.53
C VAL A 509 3.69 5.18 10.97
N ALA A 510 2.87 4.71 11.90
CA ALA A 510 3.23 4.67 13.31
C ALA A 510 2.68 3.41 14.01
N GLY A 511 3.40 2.95 15.02
CA GLY A 511 3.02 1.74 15.76
C GLY A 511 4.03 1.39 16.82
N LEU A 512 4.40 0.11 16.90
CA LEU A 512 5.58 -0.34 17.64
C LEU A 512 6.60 -0.84 16.61
N LEU A 513 7.42 0.10 16.13
CA LEU A 513 8.35 -0.08 15.01
C LEU A 513 9.78 0.14 15.49
N ASN A 514 10.66 -0.78 15.11
CA ASN A 514 12.10 -0.70 15.35
C ASN A 514 12.83 -0.07 14.17
N SER A 515 12.41 -0.42 12.95
CA SER A 515 13.01 0.11 11.73
C SER A 515 12.08 0.01 10.53
N VAL A 516 12.34 0.84 9.53
CA VAL A 516 11.72 0.79 8.20
C VAL A 516 12.84 0.79 7.15
N ASN A 517 12.86 -0.22 6.26
CA ASN A 517 13.93 -0.49 5.30
C ASN A 517 15.33 -0.43 5.94
N MET A 518 15.46 -1.08 7.10
CA MET A 518 16.70 -1.12 7.92
C MET A 518 17.13 0.22 8.55
N THR A 519 16.39 1.30 8.32
CA THR A 519 16.60 2.59 9.01
C THR A 519 15.90 2.55 10.35
N LEU A 520 16.62 2.80 11.44
CA LEU A 520 16.02 2.84 12.78
C LEU A 520 14.98 3.96 12.86
N THR A 521 13.82 3.64 13.43
CA THR A 521 12.71 4.58 13.59
C THR A 521 12.25 4.54 15.03
N GLY A 522 12.00 5.69 15.65
CA GLY A 522 11.37 5.74 16.97
C GLY A 522 9.86 5.53 16.86
N ASN A 523 9.40 4.36 16.40
CA ASN A 523 7.98 4.02 16.29
C ASN A 523 7.13 4.82 15.28
N ILE A 524 7.71 5.78 14.56
CA ILE A 524 7.04 6.58 13.53
C ILE A 524 8.00 6.90 12.38
N ALA A 525 7.50 6.86 11.15
CA ALA A 525 8.23 7.20 9.94
C ALA A 525 7.30 7.82 8.88
N SER A 526 7.86 8.62 7.99
CA SER A 526 7.16 9.16 6.82
C SER A 526 7.91 8.92 5.52
N SER A 527 7.16 8.89 4.42
CA SER A 527 7.70 8.86 3.06
C SER A 527 6.82 9.67 2.12
N GLU A 528 7.46 10.36 1.18
CA GLU A 528 6.78 10.95 0.01
C GLU A 528 6.46 9.83 -0.98
N LEU A 529 5.36 9.13 -0.73
CA LEU A 529 4.78 8.22 -1.71
C LEU A 529 3.96 9.07 -2.67
N GLY A 530 4.42 9.27 -3.90
CA GLY A 530 3.81 10.33 -4.70
C GLY A 530 4.07 10.32 -6.20
N ALA A 531 3.00 10.74 -6.88
CA ALA A 531 3.00 11.51 -8.11
C ALA A 531 3.01 10.76 -9.46
N SER A 532 2.37 9.59 -9.54
CA SER A 532 1.60 9.16 -10.72
C SER A 532 1.00 7.77 -10.49
N VAL A 533 -0.25 7.70 -10.06
CA VAL A 533 -1.09 6.52 -10.29
C VAL A 533 -2.46 6.99 -10.75
N PRO A 534 -2.73 6.92 -12.07
CA PRO A 534 -4.05 6.61 -12.56
C PRO A 534 -4.01 5.24 -13.22
N ASP A 535 -4.92 4.38 -12.75
CA ASP A 535 -5.33 3.08 -13.28
C ASP A 535 -4.15 2.14 -13.55
N LEU A 536 -3.99 1.08 -12.74
CA LEU A 536 -3.45 -0.16 -13.31
C LEU A 536 -4.43 -0.46 -14.44
N GLY A 537 -4.07 -0.10 -15.69
CA GLY A 537 -4.94 -0.29 -16.84
C GLY A 537 -5.52 -1.69 -16.70
N ALA A 538 -6.86 -1.75 -16.55
CA ALA A 538 -7.59 -2.93 -16.13
C ALA A 538 -6.81 -4.20 -16.51
N GLY A 539 -6.23 -4.90 -15.51
CA GLY A 539 -5.50 -6.13 -15.82
C GLY A 539 -6.40 -7.01 -16.69
N PRO A 540 -5.88 -7.70 -17.72
CA PRO A 540 -6.71 -8.24 -18.79
C PRO A 540 -7.77 -9.17 -18.21
N GLY A 541 -8.97 -8.62 -18.11
CA GLY A 541 -10.02 -9.09 -17.22
C GLY A 541 -11.30 -9.18 -18.03
N ALA A 542 -12.12 -10.17 -17.74
CA ALA A 542 -13.38 -10.28 -18.43
C ALA A 542 -14.42 -9.33 -17.81
N ARG A 543 -15.01 -8.46 -18.61
CA ARG A 543 -16.13 -7.62 -18.17
C ARG A 543 -17.39 -8.45 -18.09
N ILE A 544 -17.97 -8.57 -16.90
CA ILE A 544 -19.24 -9.26 -16.72
C ILE A 544 -20.38 -8.25 -16.65
N SER A 545 -21.45 -8.48 -17.41
CA SER A 545 -22.66 -7.64 -17.40
C SER A 545 -23.91 -8.47 -17.70
N PRO A 546 -25.04 -8.23 -16.99
CA PRO A 546 -25.19 -7.34 -15.84
C PRO A 546 -24.58 -7.94 -14.57
N VAL A 547 -24.13 -7.07 -13.65
CA VAL A 547 -23.80 -7.44 -12.25
C VAL A 547 -24.49 -6.40 -11.35
N PRO A 548 -25.37 -6.80 -10.41
CA PRO A 548 -25.80 -8.17 -10.13
C PRO A 548 -26.68 -8.77 -11.25
N ALA A 549 -26.67 -10.09 -11.36
CA ALA A 549 -27.34 -10.86 -12.39
C ALA A 549 -28.50 -11.68 -11.82
N ASP A 550 -29.63 -11.74 -12.52
CA ASP A 550 -30.74 -12.62 -12.13
C ASP A 550 -30.78 -13.90 -12.97
N ARG A 551 -30.62 -13.79 -14.29
CA ARG A 551 -30.86 -14.92 -15.21
C ARG A 551 -29.68 -15.25 -16.11
N GLU A 552 -28.98 -14.23 -16.58
CA GLU A 552 -27.91 -14.39 -17.55
C GLU A 552 -26.83 -13.36 -17.28
N ILE A 553 -25.58 -13.78 -17.47
CA ILE A 553 -24.44 -12.88 -17.55
C ILE A 553 -23.81 -12.97 -18.93
N THR A 554 -23.34 -11.84 -19.43
CA THR A 554 -22.37 -11.78 -20.53
C THR A 554 -21.00 -11.56 -19.94
N VAL A 555 -20.07 -12.45 -20.26
CA VAL A 555 -18.65 -12.32 -20.00
C VAL A 555 -18.00 -11.86 -21.29
N GLN A 556 -17.45 -10.65 -21.31
CA GLN A 556 -16.66 -10.13 -22.42
C GLN A 556 -15.19 -10.26 -22.04
N PHE A 557 -14.50 -11.24 -22.61
CA PHE A 557 -13.10 -11.53 -22.33
C PHE A 557 -12.22 -10.53 -23.07
N GLU A 558 -11.26 -9.94 -22.37
CA GLU A 558 -10.16 -9.20 -23.00
C GLU A 558 -9.15 -10.18 -23.60
N ASP A 559 -8.84 -11.27 -22.88
CA ASP A 559 -8.14 -12.46 -23.39
C ASP A 559 -9.07 -13.68 -23.38
N GLY A 560 -9.47 -14.15 -24.56
CA GLY A 560 -10.41 -15.24 -24.73
C GLY A 560 -9.92 -16.57 -24.11
N PRO A 561 -10.84 -17.47 -23.72
CA PRO A 561 -10.49 -18.80 -23.23
C PRO A 561 -9.71 -19.62 -24.25
N THR A 562 -8.65 -20.29 -23.78
CA THR A 562 -7.82 -21.23 -24.51
C THR A 562 -8.74 -22.26 -25.19
N PRO A 563 -8.68 -22.42 -26.52
CA PRO A 563 -9.59 -23.29 -27.24
C PRO A 563 -9.61 -24.71 -26.66
N GLY A 564 -10.78 -25.19 -26.27
CA GLY A 564 -10.97 -26.54 -25.73
C GLY A 564 -10.76 -26.68 -24.22
N GLN A 565 -10.36 -25.62 -23.50
CA GLN A 565 -10.38 -25.58 -22.03
C GLN A 565 -11.77 -25.15 -21.53
N PRO A 566 -12.24 -25.69 -20.40
CA PRO A 566 -13.54 -25.33 -19.87
C PRO A 566 -13.55 -23.89 -19.32
N VAL A 567 -14.72 -23.27 -19.41
CA VAL A 567 -15.06 -22.10 -18.59
C VAL A 567 -15.94 -22.61 -17.46
N GLU A 568 -15.52 -22.43 -16.22
CA GLU A 568 -16.19 -22.96 -15.03
C GLU A 568 -16.83 -21.83 -14.25
N VAL A 569 -18.07 -22.01 -13.78
CA VAL A 569 -18.63 -21.17 -12.74
C VAL A 569 -18.41 -21.89 -11.42
N ILE A 570 -17.68 -21.28 -10.50
CA ILE A 570 -17.43 -21.80 -9.17
C ILE A 570 -18.20 -20.99 -8.13
N ASP A 571 -18.68 -21.66 -7.09
CA ASP A 571 -19.28 -21.01 -5.92
C ASP A 571 -18.20 -20.51 -4.94
N ALA A 572 -18.62 -19.77 -3.91
CA ALA A 572 -17.74 -19.24 -2.86
C ALA A 572 -16.96 -20.32 -2.06
N THR A 573 -17.24 -21.61 -2.22
CA THR A 573 -16.49 -22.71 -1.60
C THR A 573 -15.43 -23.31 -2.53
N GLY A 574 -15.24 -22.73 -3.71
CA GLY A 574 -14.35 -23.23 -4.76
C GLY A 574 -14.91 -24.43 -5.53
N LYS A 575 -16.19 -24.77 -5.33
CA LYS A 575 -16.82 -25.88 -6.02
C LYS A 575 -17.34 -25.44 -7.38
N CYS A 576 -16.96 -26.17 -8.43
CA CYS A 576 -17.53 -26.00 -9.77
C CYS A 576 -19.03 -26.35 -9.75
N VAL A 577 -19.86 -25.35 -10.06
CA VAL A 577 -21.33 -25.44 -10.10
C VAL A 577 -21.88 -25.38 -11.52
N LEU A 578 -21.14 -24.79 -12.47
CA LEU A 578 -21.43 -24.88 -13.91
C LEU A 578 -20.13 -25.05 -14.68
N GLN A 579 -20.18 -25.79 -15.78
CA GLN A 579 -19.03 -25.96 -16.67
C GLN A 579 -19.49 -25.80 -18.12
N LEU A 580 -18.83 -24.91 -18.85
CA LEU A 580 -19.13 -24.55 -20.22
C LEU A 580 -17.94 -24.91 -21.13
N THR A 581 -18.23 -25.31 -22.36
CA THR A 581 -17.21 -25.55 -23.38
C THR A 581 -16.91 -24.24 -24.10
N SER A 582 -15.65 -23.79 -24.07
CA SER A 582 -15.24 -22.58 -24.78
C SER A 582 -15.04 -22.85 -26.28
N SER A 583 -15.42 -21.87 -27.12
CA SER A 583 -15.24 -21.92 -28.58
C SER A 583 -14.30 -20.84 -29.11
N SER A 584 -13.44 -20.26 -28.26
CA SER A 584 -12.54 -19.11 -28.54
C SER A 584 -13.21 -17.75 -28.77
N SER A 585 -14.43 -17.52 -28.26
CA SER A 585 -15.11 -16.23 -28.41
C SER A 585 -14.65 -15.19 -27.37
N GLU A 586 -14.44 -13.94 -27.80
CA GLU A 586 -14.22 -12.75 -26.94
C GLU A 586 -15.45 -12.42 -26.06
N ARG A 587 -16.57 -13.12 -26.27
CA ARG A 587 -17.81 -12.92 -25.52
C ARG A 587 -18.51 -14.26 -25.31
N LEU A 588 -18.95 -14.52 -24.08
CA LEU A 588 -19.69 -15.72 -23.69
C LEU A 588 -20.90 -15.31 -22.84
N SER A 589 -22.07 -15.81 -23.21
CA SER A 589 -23.27 -15.66 -22.41
C SER A 589 -23.49 -16.92 -21.58
N ILE A 590 -23.72 -16.76 -20.28
CA ILE A 590 -23.86 -17.84 -19.31
C ILE A 590 -25.22 -17.70 -18.64
N ASP A 591 -26.06 -18.73 -18.75
CA ASP A 591 -27.31 -18.83 -17.98
C ASP A 591 -26.98 -19.20 -16.53
N VAL A 592 -27.32 -18.29 -15.62
CA VAL A 592 -27.08 -18.40 -14.18
C VAL A 592 -28.38 -18.54 -13.39
N SER A 593 -29.52 -18.71 -14.08
CA SER A 593 -30.84 -18.75 -13.44
C SER A 593 -31.03 -19.94 -12.49
N ALA A 594 -30.26 -21.01 -12.65
CA ALA A 594 -30.29 -22.19 -11.78
C ALA A 594 -29.37 -22.09 -10.54
N LEU A 595 -28.55 -21.04 -10.46
CA LEU A 595 -27.67 -20.79 -9.31
C LEU A 595 -28.49 -20.23 -8.14
N LEU A 596 -28.08 -20.57 -6.92
CA LEU A 596 -28.63 -19.97 -5.72
C LEU A 596 -28.17 -18.50 -5.62
N PRO A 597 -28.88 -17.62 -4.91
CA PRO A 597 -28.37 -16.29 -4.61
C PRO A 597 -27.01 -16.37 -3.90
N GLY A 598 -26.04 -15.58 -4.35
CA GLY A 598 -24.68 -15.64 -3.82
C GLY A 598 -23.60 -15.13 -4.77
N GLY A 599 -22.35 -15.11 -4.28
CA GLY A 599 -21.17 -14.78 -5.08
C GLY A 599 -20.67 -15.98 -5.89
N TYR A 600 -20.30 -15.73 -7.14
CA TYR A 600 -19.77 -16.73 -8.06
C TYR A 600 -18.59 -16.17 -8.85
N HIS A 601 -17.70 -17.06 -9.31
CA HIS A 601 -16.62 -16.71 -10.23
C HIS A 601 -16.79 -17.48 -11.54
N VAL A 602 -16.55 -16.81 -12.65
CA VAL A 602 -16.30 -17.44 -13.95
C VAL A 602 -14.79 -17.62 -14.07
N GLN A 603 -14.31 -18.86 -14.11
CA GLN A 603 -12.91 -19.24 -14.30
C GLN A 603 -12.67 -19.73 -15.73
N TRP A 604 -11.55 -19.35 -16.32
CA TRP A 604 -11.12 -19.85 -17.63
C TRP A 604 -9.61 -19.92 -17.73
N GLN A 605 -9.08 -20.79 -18.59
CA GLN A 605 -7.65 -20.80 -18.88
C GLN A 605 -7.36 -19.91 -20.09
N ALA A 606 -6.47 -18.93 -19.98
CA ALA A 606 -5.95 -18.12 -21.09
C ALA A 606 -4.42 -18.16 -21.04
N ASP A 607 -3.76 -18.49 -22.17
CA ASP A 607 -2.30 -18.56 -22.27
C ASP A 607 -1.61 -19.38 -21.15
N ARG A 608 -2.23 -20.52 -20.80
CA ARG A 608 -1.83 -21.43 -19.70
C ARG A 608 -2.02 -20.88 -18.29
N LEU A 609 -2.46 -19.64 -18.13
CA LEU A 609 -2.83 -19.05 -16.85
C LEU A 609 -4.30 -19.29 -16.54
N LEU A 610 -4.62 -19.57 -15.27
CA LEU A 610 -6.00 -19.61 -14.80
C LEU A 610 -6.44 -18.17 -14.50
N ARG A 611 -7.49 -17.71 -15.18
CA ARG A 611 -8.12 -16.40 -15.02
C ARG A 611 -9.47 -16.57 -14.34
N SER A 612 -9.95 -15.53 -13.67
CA SER A 612 -11.31 -15.52 -13.13
C SER A 612 -11.92 -14.13 -13.14
N ALA A 613 -13.25 -14.05 -13.17
CA ALA A 613 -14.01 -12.81 -13.08
C ALA A 613 -15.27 -13.06 -12.25
N ARG A 614 -15.61 -12.12 -11.36
CA ARG A 614 -16.67 -12.30 -10.37
C ARG A 614 -18.00 -11.73 -10.85
N PHE A 615 -19.09 -12.36 -10.41
CA PHE A 615 -20.43 -11.78 -10.47
C PHE A 615 -21.26 -12.18 -9.24
N VAL A 616 -22.33 -11.43 -9.01
CA VAL A 616 -23.30 -11.69 -7.93
C VAL A 616 -24.61 -12.15 -8.56
N LYS A 617 -25.17 -13.26 -8.06
CA LYS A 617 -26.51 -13.76 -8.41
C LYS A 617 -27.53 -13.28 -7.37
N LEU A 618 -28.60 -12.64 -7.83
CA LEU A 618 -29.75 -12.23 -7.01
C LEU A 618 -30.60 -13.39 -6.52
#